data_AF-A0A7D4NKR8-F1
#
_entry.id   AF-A0A7D4NKR8-F1
#
_cell.length_a   1.000
_cell.length_b   1.000
_cell.length_c   1.000
_cell.angle_alpha   90.00
_cell.angle_beta   90.00
_cell.angle_gamma   90.00
#
_symmetry.space_group_name_H-M   'P 1'
#
loop_
_entity.id
_entity.type
_entity.pdbx_description
1 polymer ?
#
loop_
_entity_poly.entity_id
_entity_poly.type
_entity_poly.pdbx_seq_one_letter_code
_entity_poly.pdbx_strand_id
1 'polypeptide(L)'
;MKKGILSTALLIGSFTMGSAMASGDSPMNRGGELPQKKTLDLCVEYSTLENDEQRQAYFKELEIRGQLSVKDHKLVSQGKVENSMTMCGMYMAKGKPMAEQSRQIRPMTFKTVHVYQDMYLVTQSGMVVATYERKPGVLPPELEVAAPEVEPSPTLKHH
;
A
#
# COMPACT_ATOMS: atom_id res chain seq x y z
N MET A 1 2.48 -59.81 -57.72
CA MET A 1 1.39 -58.89 -57.33
C MET A 1 1.98 -57.81 -56.44
N LYS A 2 1.65 -56.54 -56.71
CA LYS A 2 2.35 -55.33 -56.24
C LYS A 2 1.77 -54.79 -54.92
N LYS A 3 2.71 -54.44 -54.04
CA LYS A 3 2.75 -53.56 -52.86
C LYS A 3 1.52 -52.67 -52.59
N GLY A 4 0.99 -52.73 -51.36
CA GLY A 4 0.12 -51.73 -50.74
C GLY A 4 0.87 -50.96 -49.66
N ILE A 5 0.82 -49.64 -49.72
CA ILE A 5 1.68 -48.66 -49.05
C ILE A 5 1.03 -48.20 -47.73
N LEU A 6 1.83 -48.17 -46.65
CA LEU A 6 1.53 -47.51 -45.38
C LEU A 6 1.40 -45.99 -45.59
N SER A 7 0.24 -45.41 -45.26
CA SER A 7 0.08 -43.95 -45.18
C SER A 7 0.28 -43.48 -43.74
N THR A 8 1.47 -42.97 -43.44
CA THR A 8 1.79 -42.23 -42.22
C THR A 8 1.40 -40.77 -42.43
N ALA A 9 0.32 -40.31 -41.77
CA ALA A 9 -0.07 -38.91 -41.78
C ALA A 9 0.82 -38.12 -40.80
N LEU A 10 1.73 -37.33 -41.36
CA LEU A 10 2.63 -36.43 -40.63
C LEU A 10 1.90 -35.12 -40.31
N LEU A 11 1.47 -34.95 -39.05
CA LEU A 11 0.90 -33.70 -38.53
C LEU A 11 2.03 -32.67 -38.33
N ILE A 12 2.14 -31.72 -39.26
CA ILE A 12 3.00 -30.54 -39.13
C ILE A 12 2.29 -29.56 -38.18
N GLY A 13 2.66 -29.60 -36.90
CA GLY A 13 2.21 -28.61 -35.92
C GLY A 13 2.90 -27.27 -36.16
N SER A 14 2.15 -26.29 -36.66
CA SER A 14 2.60 -24.90 -36.75
C SER A 14 2.73 -24.30 -35.34
N PHE A 15 3.96 -24.21 -34.85
CA PHE A 15 4.30 -23.43 -33.67
C PHE A 15 4.22 -21.94 -34.04
N THR A 16 3.07 -21.32 -33.80
CA THR A 16 2.96 -19.85 -33.85
C THR A 16 3.62 -19.31 -32.59
N MET A 17 4.87 -18.85 -32.73
CA MET A 17 5.50 -17.96 -31.74
C MET A 17 4.68 -16.67 -31.69
N GLY A 18 3.69 -16.65 -30.79
CA GLY A 18 3.08 -15.42 -30.34
C GLY A 18 4.13 -14.63 -29.58
N SER A 19 4.81 -13.71 -30.28
CA SER A 19 5.54 -12.63 -29.63
C SER A 19 4.51 -11.81 -28.85
N ALA A 20 4.40 -12.09 -27.54
CA ALA A 20 3.71 -11.21 -26.62
C ALA A 20 4.46 -9.89 -26.61
N MET A 21 4.04 -8.96 -27.47
CA MET A 21 4.46 -7.57 -27.37
C MET A 21 3.85 -7.04 -26.08
N ALA A 22 4.67 -6.94 -25.03
CA ALA A 22 4.36 -6.10 -23.89
C ALA A 22 4.27 -4.66 -24.41
N SER A 23 3.04 -4.20 -24.66
CA SER A 23 2.75 -2.79 -24.93
C SER A 23 3.21 -1.99 -23.72
N GLY A 24 4.39 -1.39 -23.85
CA GLY A 24 4.98 -0.49 -22.87
C GLY A 24 4.26 0.85 -22.85
N ASP A 25 3.01 0.86 -22.39
CA ASP A 25 2.42 2.11 -21.91
C ASP A 25 3.10 2.44 -20.58
N SER A 26 4.03 3.39 -20.62
CA SER A 26 4.53 4.02 -19.39
C SER A 26 3.33 4.48 -18.55
N PRO A 27 3.33 4.27 -17.22
CA PRO A 27 2.22 4.66 -16.35
C PRO A 27 1.79 6.12 -16.51
N MET A 28 2.69 6.99 -16.99
CA MET A 28 2.44 8.41 -17.24
C MET A 28 1.59 8.74 -18.48
N ASN A 29 1.33 7.79 -19.40
CA ASN A 29 0.54 8.02 -20.62
C ASN A 29 -0.85 7.35 -20.60
N ARG A 30 -1.28 6.83 -19.44
CA ARG A 30 -2.63 6.30 -19.28
C ARG A 30 -3.63 7.46 -19.32
N GLY A 31 -4.40 7.56 -20.40
CA GLY A 31 -5.52 8.49 -20.48
C GLY A 31 -6.57 8.19 -19.40
N GLY A 32 -7.20 9.23 -18.85
CA GLY A 32 -8.26 9.11 -17.85
C GLY A 32 -8.08 10.05 -16.65
N GLU A 33 -9.13 10.17 -15.82
CA GLU A 33 -9.14 11.07 -14.67
C GLU A 33 -8.25 10.57 -13.52
N LEU A 34 -8.28 9.25 -13.23
CA LEU A 34 -7.57 8.68 -12.07
C LEU A 34 -6.04 8.83 -12.13
N PRO A 35 -5.36 8.58 -13.28
CA PRO A 35 -3.91 8.79 -13.39
C PRO A 35 -3.46 10.23 -13.10
N GLN A 36 -4.34 11.22 -13.32
CA GLN A 36 -4.04 12.64 -13.09
C GLN A 36 -4.31 13.10 -11.65
N LYS A 37 -5.09 12.32 -10.86
CA LYS A 37 -5.34 12.62 -9.45
C LYS A 37 -4.08 12.42 -8.61
N LYS A 38 -3.91 13.25 -7.58
CA LYS A 38 -2.85 13.07 -6.59
C LYS A 38 -3.09 11.76 -5.83
N THR A 39 -2.00 11.08 -5.49
CA THR A 39 -2.07 9.80 -4.76
C THR A 39 -2.84 9.92 -3.44
N LEU A 40 -2.61 10.99 -2.67
CA LEU A 40 -3.30 11.20 -1.40
C LEU A 40 -4.81 11.32 -1.57
N ASP A 41 -5.25 12.04 -2.61
CA ASP A 41 -6.68 12.22 -2.92
C ASP A 41 -7.32 10.86 -3.24
N LEU A 42 -6.66 10.03 -4.05
CA LEU A 42 -7.11 8.66 -4.34
C LEU A 42 -7.24 7.80 -3.08
N CYS A 43 -6.26 7.84 -2.17
CA CYS A 43 -6.27 7.05 -0.94
C CYS A 43 -7.43 7.46 -0.01
N VAL A 44 -7.69 8.76 0.14
CA VAL A 44 -8.73 9.29 1.03
C VAL A 44 -10.12 9.11 0.43
N GLU A 45 -10.30 9.47 -0.85
CA GLU A 45 -11.59 9.38 -1.55
C GLU A 45 -12.12 7.95 -1.61
N TYR A 46 -11.23 6.95 -1.74
CA TYR A 46 -11.60 5.53 -1.76
C TYR A 46 -12.53 5.13 -0.61
N SER A 47 -12.29 5.67 0.59
CA SER A 47 -13.08 5.36 1.80
C SER A 47 -14.54 5.82 1.73
N THR A 48 -14.85 6.74 0.82
CA THR A 48 -16.18 7.35 0.65
C THR A 48 -16.95 6.81 -0.55
N LEU A 49 -16.31 5.97 -1.38
CA LEU A 49 -16.94 5.38 -2.55
C LEU A 49 -17.89 4.26 -2.14
N GLU A 50 -19.16 4.37 -2.56
CA GLU A 50 -20.17 3.32 -2.34
C GLU A 50 -20.23 2.31 -3.49
N ASN A 51 -19.75 2.68 -4.68
CA ASN A 51 -19.77 1.84 -5.86
C ASN A 51 -18.52 0.95 -5.94
N ASP A 52 -18.73 -0.38 -5.97
CA ASP A 52 -17.66 -1.36 -6.04
C ASP A 52 -16.79 -1.26 -7.30
N GLU A 53 -17.36 -0.95 -8.46
CA GLU A 53 -16.60 -0.76 -9.71
C GLU A 53 -15.63 0.41 -9.59
N GLN A 54 -16.09 1.52 -9.01
CA GLN A 54 -15.25 2.69 -8.75
C GLN A 54 -14.17 2.37 -7.72
N ARG A 55 -14.50 1.65 -6.64
CA ARG A 55 -13.51 1.18 -5.66
C ARG A 55 -12.43 0.33 -6.32
N GLN A 56 -12.80 -0.61 -7.19
CA GLN A 56 -11.82 -1.44 -7.91
C GLN A 56 -10.93 -0.60 -8.84
N ALA A 57 -11.48 0.41 -9.51
CA ALA A 57 -10.69 1.31 -10.36
C ALA A 57 -9.66 2.12 -9.55
N TYR A 58 -10.05 2.67 -8.39
CA TYR A 58 -9.13 3.38 -7.49
C TYR A 58 -8.08 2.44 -6.91
N PHE A 59 -8.50 1.24 -6.47
CA PHE A 59 -7.60 0.23 -5.91
C PHE A 59 -6.52 -0.18 -6.93
N LYS A 60 -6.94 -0.46 -8.17
CA LYS A 60 -6.03 -0.82 -9.27
C LYS A 60 -5.07 0.32 -9.62
N GLU A 61 -5.54 1.57 -9.64
CA GLU A 61 -4.67 2.72 -9.88
C GLU A 61 -3.61 2.87 -8.78
N LEU A 62 -3.99 2.70 -7.51
CA LEU A 62 -3.08 2.76 -6.37
C LEU A 62 -2.08 1.59 -6.35
N GLU A 63 -2.50 0.41 -6.82
CA GLU A 63 -1.63 -0.76 -7.02
C GLU A 63 -0.58 -0.48 -8.10
N ILE A 64 -0.97 0.08 -9.24
CA ILE A 64 -0.06 0.47 -10.33
C ILE A 64 0.98 1.48 -9.85
N ARG A 65 0.60 2.38 -8.94
CA ARG A 65 1.50 3.36 -8.32
C ARG A 65 2.40 2.79 -7.22
N GLY A 66 2.28 1.49 -6.92
CA GLY A 66 3.05 0.83 -5.87
C GLY A 66 2.76 1.37 -4.47
N GLN A 67 1.54 1.86 -4.21
CA GLN A 67 1.16 2.49 -2.94
C GLN A 67 0.55 1.51 -1.93
N LEU A 68 0.33 0.26 -2.35
CA LEU A 68 -0.35 -0.77 -1.57
C LEU A 68 0.62 -1.89 -1.22
N SER A 69 0.66 -2.24 0.07
CA SER A 69 1.33 -3.42 0.60
C SER A 69 0.42 -4.65 0.49
N VAL A 70 0.99 -5.83 0.70
CA VAL A 70 0.24 -7.10 0.77
C VAL A 70 -0.84 -7.06 1.86
N LYS A 71 -0.61 -6.36 2.97
CA LYS A 71 -1.60 -6.22 4.05
C LYS A 71 -2.78 -5.37 3.63
N ASP A 72 -2.54 -4.32 2.84
CA ASP A 72 -3.61 -3.42 2.37
C ASP A 72 -4.63 -4.18 1.51
N HIS A 73 -4.17 -5.11 0.67
CA HIS A 73 -5.04 -5.99 -0.13
C HIS A 73 -5.99 -6.84 0.71
N LYS A 74 -5.59 -7.25 1.91
CA LYS A 74 -6.42 -8.06 2.80
C LYS A 74 -7.36 -7.24 3.67
N LEU A 75 -6.89 -6.10 4.17
CA LEU A 75 -7.50 -5.44 5.32
C LEU A 75 -8.32 -4.19 4.96
N VAL A 76 -8.01 -3.52 3.85
CA VAL A 76 -8.68 -2.27 3.45
C VAL A 76 -10.19 -2.47 3.27
N SER A 77 -10.61 -3.53 2.60
CA SER A 77 -12.03 -3.83 2.39
C SER A 77 -12.78 -4.18 3.68
N GLN A 78 -12.05 -4.56 4.74
CA GLN A 78 -12.59 -4.87 6.06
C GLN A 78 -12.63 -3.63 6.98
N GLY A 79 -12.16 -2.47 6.53
CA GLY A 79 -12.01 -1.28 7.37
C GLY A 79 -11.01 -1.45 8.53
N LYS A 80 -10.10 -2.42 8.42
CA LYS A 80 -9.11 -2.72 9.46
C LYS A 80 -7.76 -2.08 9.14
N VAL A 81 -7.07 -1.64 10.18
CA VAL A 81 -5.71 -1.13 10.08
C VAL A 81 -4.80 -1.87 11.05
N GLU A 82 -3.66 -2.34 10.54
CA GLU A 82 -2.63 -3.02 11.30
C GLU A 82 -1.25 -2.42 11.03
N ASN A 83 -0.30 -2.74 11.91
CA ASN A 83 1.11 -2.42 11.68
C ASN A 83 1.59 -3.03 10.36
N SER A 84 2.47 -2.30 9.68
CA SER A 84 3.01 -2.63 8.35
C SER A 84 2.03 -2.48 7.19
N MET A 85 0.84 -1.91 7.41
CA MET A 85 0.04 -1.34 6.31
C MET A 85 0.66 -0.02 5.83
N THR A 86 0.39 0.36 4.58
CA THR A 86 0.80 1.69 4.10
C THR A 86 -0.12 2.76 4.68
N MET A 87 0.36 4.00 4.72
CA MET A 87 -0.47 5.15 5.07
C MET A 87 -1.62 5.32 4.06
N CYS A 88 -1.42 4.96 2.79
CA CYS A 88 -2.49 4.94 1.82
C CYS A 88 -3.57 3.91 2.19
N GLY A 89 -3.18 2.67 2.51
CA GLY A 89 -4.10 1.63 2.96
C GLY A 89 -4.84 2.02 4.25
N MET A 90 -4.17 2.71 5.17
CA MET A 90 -4.82 3.29 6.35
C MET A 90 -5.94 4.28 5.96
N TYR A 91 -5.66 5.24 5.08
CA TYR A 91 -6.67 6.20 4.60
C TYR A 91 -7.78 5.53 3.79
N MET A 92 -7.46 4.50 3.00
CA MET A 92 -8.48 3.75 2.28
C MET A 92 -9.42 3.00 3.24
N ALA A 93 -8.87 2.47 4.34
CA ALA A 93 -9.63 1.70 5.33
C ALA A 93 -10.47 2.57 6.27
N LYS A 94 -9.96 3.74 6.67
CA LYS A 94 -10.55 4.58 7.74
C LYS A 94 -10.95 5.98 7.28
N GLY A 95 -10.57 6.39 6.08
CA GLY A 95 -10.77 7.75 5.59
C GLY A 95 -9.85 8.77 6.25
N LYS A 96 -10.23 10.05 6.12
CA LYS A 96 -9.49 11.17 6.67
C LYS A 96 -9.57 11.18 8.21
N PRO A 97 -8.44 11.34 8.93
CA PRO A 97 -8.46 11.43 10.38
C PRO A 97 -9.15 12.72 10.85
N MET A 98 -9.66 12.71 12.09
CA MET A 98 -10.24 13.88 12.74
C MET A 98 -9.19 14.97 12.98
N ALA A 99 -7.97 14.54 13.30
CA ALA A 99 -6.80 15.39 13.46
C ALA A 99 -5.54 14.58 13.12
N GLU A 100 -4.53 15.26 12.61
CA GLU A 100 -3.21 14.68 12.37
C GLU A 100 -2.13 15.64 12.85
N GLN A 101 -1.06 15.11 13.45
CA GLN A 101 0.10 15.89 13.83
C GLN A 101 1.36 15.16 13.41
N SER A 102 2.21 15.84 12.64
CA SER A 102 3.47 15.32 12.13
C SER A 102 4.66 15.99 12.80
N ARG A 103 5.71 15.22 13.02
CA ARG A 103 7.00 15.72 13.48
C ARG A 103 8.13 15.02 12.73
N GLN A 104 9.13 15.80 12.36
CA GLN A 104 10.39 15.24 11.88
C GLN A 104 11.20 14.71 13.07
N ILE A 105 11.48 13.40 13.08
CA ILE A 105 12.25 12.74 14.15
C ILE A 105 13.72 12.53 13.77
N ARG A 106 14.04 12.49 12.47
CA ARG A 106 15.39 12.44 11.89
C ARG A 106 15.39 13.14 10.52
N PRO A 107 16.55 13.48 9.92
CA PRO A 107 16.59 13.96 8.54
C PRO A 107 15.74 13.07 7.62
N MET A 108 14.81 13.67 6.88
CA MET A 108 13.88 12.98 5.96
C MET A 108 12.97 11.91 6.59
N THR A 109 12.90 11.80 7.93
CA THR A 109 12.05 10.83 8.63
C THR A 109 11.01 11.55 9.46
N PHE A 110 9.75 11.39 9.06
CA PHE A 110 8.61 12.00 9.73
C PHE A 110 7.78 10.93 10.42
N LYS A 111 7.37 11.22 11.65
CA LYS A 111 6.42 10.45 12.43
C LYS A 111 5.15 11.27 12.56
N THR A 112 4.01 10.68 12.24
CA THR A 112 2.70 11.33 12.29
C THR A 112 1.76 10.52 13.16
N VAL A 113 1.03 11.19 14.04
CA VAL A 113 -0.11 10.61 14.76
C VAL A 113 -1.39 11.04 14.07
N HIS A 114 -2.23 10.07 13.75
CA HIS A 114 -3.55 10.23 13.15
C HIS A 114 -4.60 9.87 14.19
N VAL A 115 -5.51 10.80 14.44
CA VAL A 115 -6.57 10.68 15.45
C VAL A 115 -7.86 10.27 14.77
N TYR A 116 -8.37 9.09 15.11
CA TYR A 116 -9.70 8.61 14.75
C TYR A 116 -10.59 8.60 15.98
N GLN A 117 -11.86 8.24 15.78
CA GLN A 117 -12.86 8.22 16.85
C GLN A 117 -12.57 7.13 17.88
N ASP A 118 -12.11 5.97 17.42
CA ASP A 118 -11.88 4.73 18.19
C ASP A 118 -10.39 4.44 18.43
N MET A 119 -9.47 5.08 17.70
CA MET A 119 -8.05 4.74 17.76
C MET A 119 -7.10 5.89 17.43
N TYR A 120 -5.86 5.76 17.88
CA TYR A 120 -4.70 6.52 17.42
C TYR A 120 -3.84 5.63 16.53
N LEU A 121 -3.54 6.12 15.33
CA LEU A 121 -2.67 5.42 14.37
C LEU A 121 -1.39 6.22 14.20
N VAL A 122 -0.25 5.55 14.26
CA VAL A 122 1.05 6.20 14.10
C VAL A 122 1.67 5.72 12.81
N THR A 123 2.01 6.67 11.94
CA THR A 123 2.77 6.38 10.72
C THR A 123 4.17 6.94 10.80
N GLN A 124 5.14 6.23 10.27
CA GLN A 124 6.50 6.74 10.06
C GLN A 124 6.91 6.44 8.63
N SER A 125 7.36 7.46 7.90
CA SER A 125 7.81 7.33 6.51
C SER A 125 6.81 6.58 5.60
N GLY A 126 5.52 6.90 5.73
CA GLY A 126 4.46 6.33 4.89
C GLY A 126 3.96 4.93 5.30
N MET A 127 4.41 4.39 6.43
CA MET A 127 3.98 3.07 6.94
C MET A 127 3.36 3.19 8.33
N VAL A 128 2.33 2.39 8.63
CA VAL A 128 1.77 2.27 9.97
C VAL A 128 2.75 1.50 10.85
N VAL A 129 3.25 2.15 11.90
CA VAL A 129 4.22 1.57 12.84
C VAL A 129 3.60 1.19 14.19
N ALA A 130 2.49 1.81 14.56
CA ALA A 130 1.78 1.46 15.78
C ALA A 130 0.29 1.83 15.69
N THR A 131 -0.52 1.07 16.41
CA THR A 131 -1.97 1.27 16.55
C THR A 131 -2.30 1.24 18.05
N TYR A 132 -3.11 2.21 18.51
CA TYR A 132 -3.52 2.33 19.90
C TYR A 132 -5.02 2.56 19.97
N GLU A 133 -5.70 1.88 20.89
CA GLU A 133 -7.11 2.15 21.17
C GLU A 133 -7.26 3.52 21.83
N ARG A 134 -8.24 4.31 21.39
CA ARG A 134 -8.55 5.61 22.00
C ARG A 134 -9.46 5.39 23.21
N LYS A 135 -8.96 5.75 24.38
CA LYS A 135 -9.72 5.69 25.64
C LYS A 135 -10.00 7.10 26.14
N PRO A 136 -11.19 7.38 26.71
CA PRO A 136 -11.48 8.68 27.31
C PRO A 136 -10.40 9.07 28.32
N GLY A 137 -9.87 10.29 28.20
CA GLY A 137 -8.82 10.82 29.08
C GLY A 137 -7.38 10.35 28.78
N VAL A 138 -7.16 9.42 27.84
CA VAL A 138 -5.82 9.00 27.43
C VAL A 138 -5.37 9.86 26.26
N LEU A 139 -4.20 10.49 26.40
CA LEU A 139 -3.61 11.33 25.36
C LEU A 139 -3.05 10.47 24.20
N PRO A 140 -3.00 11.02 22.98
CA PRO A 140 -2.33 10.36 21.85
C PRO A 140 -0.86 10.08 22.19
N PRO A 141 -0.27 9.03 21.60
CA PRO A 141 1.14 8.69 21.83
C PRO A 141 2.04 9.86 21.47
N GLU A 142 3.07 10.08 22.28
CA GLU A 142 3.99 11.19 22.06
C GLU A 142 4.81 11.01 20.77
N LEU A 143 5.00 12.13 20.08
CA LEU A 143 5.87 12.23 18.92
C LEU A 143 7.35 12.38 19.30
N GLU A 144 7.63 12.66 20.57
CA GLU A 144 8.97 12.79 21.12
C GLU A 144 9.36 11.49 21.85
N VAL A 145 10.61 11.06 21.68
CA VAL A 145 11.28 10.23 22.66
C VAL A 145 12.31 11.17 23.26
N ALA A 146 12.13 11.54 24.53
CA ALA A 146 13.13 12.34 25.23
C ALA A 146 14.48 11.62 25.13
N ALA A 147 15.51 12.32 24.68
CA ALA A 147 16.86 11.76 24.70
C ALA A 147 17.18 11.41 26.17
N PRO A 148 17.74 10.23 26.46
CA PRO A 148 18.18 9.94 27.81
C PRO A 148 19.24 10.96 28.21
N GLU A 149 19.17 11.46 29.44
CA GLU A 149 20.13 12.44 29.97
C GLU A 149 21.57 11.92 29.91
N VAL A 150 21.74 10.59 29.93
CA VAL A 150 23.02 9.91 29.76
C VAL A 150 22.84 8.78 28.74
N GLU A 151 23.53 8.88 27.59
CA GLU A 151 23.66 7.76 26.67
C GLU A 151 24.59 6.69 27.28
N PRO A 152 24.20 5.40 27.29
CA PRO A 152 25.08 4.36 27.80
C PRO A 152 26.34 4.24 26.94
N SER A 153 27.49 4.03 27.59
CA SER A 153 28.78 3.89 26.90
C SER A 153 28.70 2.85 25.77
N PRO A 154 29.18 3.16 24.55
CA PRO A 154 29.16 2.24 23.40
C PRO A 154 30.15 1.08 23.54
N THR A 155 30.88 0.99 24.66
CA THR A 155 31.81 -0.10 24.95
C THR A 155 31.07 -1.40 25.27
N LEU A 156 31.57 -2.51 24.71
CA LEU A 156 31.09 -3.87 25.01
C LEU A 156 31.08 -4.09 26.53
N LYS A 157 29.91 -4.44 27.07
CA LYS A 157 29.81 -4.92 28.46
C LYS A 157 30.56 -6.24 28.53
N HIS A 158 31.75 -6.24 29.11
CA HIS A 158 32.45 -7.47 29.45
C HIS A 158 31.65 -8.14 30.59
N HIS A 159 31.04 -9.29 30.29
CA HIS A 159 30.39 -10.15 31.27
C HIS A 159 31.43 -11.03 31.97
#